data_AF-A0A337S1E8-F1
#
_entry.id   AF-A0A337S1E8-F1
#
_cell.length_a   1.000
_cell.length_b   1.000
_cell.length_c   1.000
_cell.angle_alpha   90.00
_cell.angle_beta   90.00
_cell.angle_gamma   90.00
#
_symmetry.space_group_name_H-M   'P 1'
#
loop_
_entity.id
_entity.type
_entity.pdbx_description
1 polymer ?
#
loop_
_entity_poly.entity_id
_entity_poly.type
_entity_poly.pdbx_seq_one_letter_code
_entity_poly.pdbx_strand_id
1 'polypeptide(L)' 'MKAETPVNSTMSTEQARKMVEQLKSEATLCRIKVFKAAADLMAYCDAHSCEDPLITPVPTLENLFWEKKFFCALL' A
#
# COMPACT_ATOMS: atom_id res chain seq x y z
N MET A 1 -5.60 -6.69 -35.70
CA MET A 1 -5.24 -7.46 -34.48
C MET A 1 -6.49 -7.52 -33.61
N LYS A 2 -7.14 -8.68 -33.52
CA LYS A 2 -8.32 -8.89 -32.66
C LYS A 2 -7.82 -9.09 -31.23
N ALA A 3 -8.28 -8.27 -30.30
CA ALA A 3 -8.01 -8.48 -28.88
C ALA A 3 -8.88 -9.65 -28.40
N GLU A 4 -8.21 -10.72 -28.00
CA GLU A 4 -8.78 -11.86 -27.30
C GLU A 4 -9.14 -11.43 -25.87
N THR A 5 -10.42 -11.31 -25.57
CA THR A 5 -10.93 -11.48 -24.21
C THR A 5 -11.75 -12.75 -24.19
N PRO A 6 -11.35 -13.82 -23.49
CA PRO A 6 -12.25 -14.92 -23.21
C PRO A 6 -13.18 -14.45 -22.09
N VAL A 7 -14.25 -13.73 -22.45
CA VAL A 7 -15.43 -13.64 -21.59
C VAL A 7 -16.02 -15.05 -21.59
N ASN A 8 -15.79 -15.76 -20.48
CA ASN A 8 -16.29 -17.10 -20.27
C ASN A 8 -17.82 -17.05 -20.36
N SER A 9 -18.31 -17.44 -21.53
CA SER A 9 -19.70 -17.30 -21.94
C SER A 9 -20.49 -18.45 -21.31
N THR A 10 -20.83 -18.28 -20.04
CA THR A 10 -21.94 -18.89 -19.26
C THR A 10 -21.65 -18.70 -17.77
N MET A 11 -21.85 -17.47 -17.25
CA MET A 11 -22.02 -17.35 -15.80
C MET A 11 -23.31 -18.08 -15.44
N SER A 12 -23.19 -19.14 -14.63
CA SER A 12 -24.38 -19.84 -14.13
C SER A 12 -25.22 -18.85 -13.33
N THR A 13 -26.55 -19.02 -13.36
CA THR A 13 -27.48 -18.10 -12.68
C THR A 13 -27.17 -17.98 -11.20
N GLU A 14 -26.61 -19.03 -10.59
CA GLU A 14 -26.14 -19.09 -9.21
C GLU A 14 -24.93 -18.19 -8.98
N GLN A 15 -23.98 -18.17 -9.92
CA GLN A 15 -22.82 -17.28 -9.83
C GLN A 15 -23.21 -15.81 -9.99
N ALA A 16 -24.15 -15.53 -10.90
CA ALA A 16 -24.70 -14.18 -11.07
C ALA A 16 -25.43 -13.71 -9.80
N ARG A 17 -26.23 -14.57 -9.17
CA ARG A 17 -26.87 -14.26 -7.87
C ARG A 17 -25.84 -13.95 -6.78
N LYS A 18 -24.79 -14.77 -6.65
CA LYS A 18 -23.70 -14.52 -5.68
C LYS A 18 -23.03 -13.16 -5.91
N MET A 19 -22.77 -12.80 -7.17
CA MET A 19 -22.18 -11.51 -7.52
C MET A 19 -23.10 -10.35 -7.17
N VAL A 20 -24.41 -10.47 -7.39
CA VAL A 20 -25.39 -9.43 -7.01
C VAL A 20 -25.41 -9.23 -5.50
N GLU A 21 -25.40 -10.31 -4.71
CA GLU A 21 -25.35 -10.19 -3.24
C GLU A 21 -24.06 -9.53 -2.75
N GLN A 22 -22.92 -9.82 -3.40
CA GLN A 22 -21.66 -9.12 -3.13
C GLN A 22 -21.72 -7.63 -3.47
N LEU A 23 -22.26 -7.27 -4.63
CA LEU A 23 -22.37 -5.86 -5.02
C LEU A 23 -23.33 -5.09 -4.10
N LYS A 24 -24.40 -5.75 -3.62
CA LYS A 24 -25.29 -5.15 -2.62
C LYS A 24 -24.57 -4.86 -1.30
N SER A 25 -23.73 -5.78 -0.82
CA SER A 25 -22.97 -5.58 0.42
C SER A 25 -21.90 -4.48 0.26
N GLU A 26 -21.25 -4.38 -0.90
CA GLU A 26 -20.28 -3.31 -1.18
C GLU A 26 -20.95 -1.94 -1.39
N ALA A 27 -22.16 -1.93 -1.95
CA ALA A 27 -22.92 -0.70 -2.16
C ALA A 27 -23.35 -0.04 -0.85
N THR A 28 -23.62 -0.84 0.19
CA THR A 28 -24.02 -0.34 1.52
C THR A 28 -22.85 0.15 2.38
N LEU A 29 -21.60 0.04 1.90
CA LEU A 29 -20.44 0.57 2.61
C LEU A 29 -20.51 2.10 2.72
N CYS A 30 -20.35 2.59 3.95
CA CYS A 30 -20.23 4.02 4.23
C CYS A 30 -18.89 4.53 3.69
N ARG A 31 -18.95 5.48 2.75
CA ARG A 31 -17.77 6.13 2.18
C ARG A 31 -17.50 7.43 2.93
N ILE A 32 -16.22 7.73 3.16
CA ILE A 32 -15.78 9.03 3.66
C ILE A 32 -15.44 9.96 2.49
N LYS A 33 -15.49 11.28 2.74
CA LYS A 33 -15.06 12.27 1.74
C LYS A 33 -13.58 12.07 1.42
N VAL A 34 -13.23 12.12 0.14
CA VAL A 34 -11.85 11.99 -0.33
C VAL A 34 -10.93 13.02 0.35
N PHE A 35 -11.41 14.26 0.52
CA PHE A 35 -10.64 15.29 1.23
C PHE A 35 -10.30 14.91 2.67
N LYS A 36 -11.24 14.26 3.38
CA LYS A 36 -10.97 13.78 4.74
C LYS A 36 -9.94 12.66 4.74
N ALA A 37 -10.10 11.68 3.84
CA ALA A 37 -9.12 10.59 3.71
C ALA A 37 -7.71 11.13 3.40
N ALA A 38 -7.60 12.11 2.51
CA ALA A 38 -6.33 12.74 2.18
C ALA A 38 -5.71 13.49 3.37
N ALA A 39 -6.51 14.25 4.12
CA ALA A 39 -6.04 14.92 5.33
C ALA A 39 -5.56 13.94 6.40
N ASP A 40 -6.29 12.84 6.60
CA ASP A 40 -5.92 11.80 7.57
C ASP A 40 -4.60 11.10 7.15
N LEU A 41 -4.39 10.88 5.84
CA LEU A 41 -3.12 10.35 5.30
C LEU A 41 -1.95 11.33 5.49
N MET A 42 -2.15 12.62 5.21
CA MET A 42 -1.11 13.63 5.42
C MET A 42 -0.71 13.73 6.89
N ALA A 43 -1.69 13.79 7.79
CA ALA A 43 -1.44 13.83 9.23
C ALA A 43 -0.65 12.60 9.72
N TYR A 44 -0.95 11.42 9.17
CA TYR A 44 -0.19 10.22 9.49
C TYR A 44 1.27 10.31 9.01
N CYS A 45 1.49 10.74 7.78
CA CYS A 45 2.83 10.92 7.23
C CYS A 45 3.64 11.95 8.01
N ASP A 46 3.07 13.12 8.32
CA ASP A 46 3.73 14.18 9.07
C ASP A 46 4.13 13.75 10.49
N ALA A 47 3.31 12.89 11.12
CA ALA A 47 3.60 12.36 12.46
C ALA A 47 4.75 11.34 12.47
N HIS A 48 4.96 10.58 11.38
CA HIS A 48 5.92 9.47 11.34
C HIS A 48 7.10 9.71 10.40
N SER A 49 7.14 10.81 9.65
CA SER A 49 8.21 11.09 8.68
C SER A 49 9.59 11.20 9.32
N CYS A 50 9.66 11.60 10.59
CA CYS A 50 10.91 11.70 11.35
C CYS A 50 11.45 10.32 11.79
N GLU A 51 10.60 9.31 11.87
CA GLU A 51 10.96 7.96 12.28
C GLU A 51 11.34 7.07 11.09
N ASP A 52 10.97 7.47 9.87
CA ASP A 52 11.31 6.75 8.65
C ASP A 52 12.77 7.02 8.25
N PRO A 53 13.69 6.03 8.34
CA PRO A 53 15.11 6.20 8.02
C PRO A 53 15.38 6.48 6.54
N LEU A 54 14.41 6.22 5.65
CA LEU A 54 14.51 6.48 4.21
C LEU A 54 14.10 7.91 3.87
N ILE A 55 13.24 8.54 4.68
CA ILE A 55 12.83 9.94 4.52
C ILE A 55 13.76 10.85 5.30
N THR A 56 14.05 10.51 6.57
CA THR A 56 14.97 11.22 7.44
C THR A 56 16.26 10.39 7.57
N PRO A 57 17.37 10.79 6.93
CA PRO A 57 18.59 10.01 6.95
C PRO A 57 19.09 9.80 8.39
N VAL A 58 19.21 8.55 8.79
CA VAL A 58 19.79 8.19 10.09
C VAL A 58 21.31 8.36 10.06
N PRO A 59 21.94 8.73 11.19
CA PRO A 59 23.39 8.77 11.30
C PRO A 59 24.04 7.44 10.90
N THR A 60 25.23 7.52 10.33
CA THR A 60 26.01 6.37 9.84
C THR A 60 26.17 5.22 10.84
N LEU A 61 26.21 5.52 12.13
CA LEU A 61 26.37 4.53 13.20
C LEU A 61 25.08 3.72 13.46
N GLU A 62 23.91 4.33 13.26
CA GLU A 62 22.60 3.69 13.43
C GLU A 62 22.19 2.90 12.19
N ASN A 63 22.79 3.22 11.03
CA ASN A 63 22.58 2.48 9.81
C ASN A 63 23.31 1.12 9.84
N LEU A 64 22.55 0.04 10.05
CA LEU A 64 23.06 -1.34 10.08
C LEU A 64 23.64 -1.83 8.75
N PHE A 65 23.32 -1.17 7.64
CA PHE A 65 23.86 -1.48 6.31
C PHE A 65 25.13 -0.72 5.98
N TRP A 66 25.60 0.18 6.85
CA TRP A 66 26.81 0.93 6.58
C TRP A 66 28.07 0.09 6.84
N GLU A 67 29.03 0.18 5.92
CA GLU A 67 30.31 -0.52 6.05
C GLU A 67 31.02 -0.15 7.36
N LYS A 68 31.34 -1.15 8.17
CA LYS A 68 32.27 -0.97 9.29
C LYS A 68 33.61 -0.57 8.70
N LYS A 69 34.00 0.70 8.88
CA LYS A 69 35.39 1.13 8.64
C LYS A 69 36.28 0.34 9.57
N PHE A 70 36.89 -0.73 9.06
CA PHE A 70 37.99 -1.39 9.75
C PHE A 70 39.16 -0.41 9.77
N PHE A 71 39.36 0.26 10.90
CA PHE A 71 40.63 0.94 11.15
C PHE A 71 41.68 -0.16 11.36
N CYS A 72 42.58 -0.32 10.40
CA CYS A 72 43.78 -1.10 10.60
C CYS A 72 44.63 -0.36 11.65
N ALA A 73 44.60 -0.81 12.90
CA ALA A 73 45.60 -0.42 13.89
C ALA A 73 46.85 -1.25 13.59
N LEU A 74 47.85 -0.63 12.98
CA LEU A 74 49.22 -1.16 13.02
C LEU A 74 49.70 -1.01 14.46
N LEU A 75 49.77 -2.12 15.19
CA LEU A 75 50.33 -2.22 16.53
C LEU A 75 51.86 -2.36 16.44
#